data_AF-A0AAV4T164-F1
#
_entry.id   AF-A0AAV4T164-F1
#
_cell.length_a   1.000
_cell.length_b   1.000
_cell.length_c   1.000
_cell.angle_alpha   90.00
_cell.angle_beta   90.00
_cell.angle_gamma   90.00
#
_symmetry.space_group_name_H-M   'P 1'
#
loop_
_entity.id
_entity.type
_entity.pdbx_description
1 polymer ?
#
loop_
_entity_poly.entity_id
_entity_poly.type
_entity_poly.pdbx_seq_one_letter_code
_entity_poly.pdbx_strand_id
1 'polypeptide(L)'
;MLPLSPSFTLLVFYVREDRETVADSQKIQVEKCFQNKVDLKFKDEVKQPGTPTSLKITSSPNSLCGVKVTDKSVSLLDSSDQLTPDKVFQLIEDMYHPGYYSPTNLCYSDRPQPGLEMSEKNSNIRPTGYSSSYEDSYATFQEAGFIVISNLVLFSRPCAKVHIIRAEYGTTPGIVAFSAMAPGAAPGVAYGPSGRSSRVVIPLESAVAVRSDFPETWLFNLHSTDANGVFKTNETLPHTITEWDGRAVCINAQDGLGISNTTSIRGFQPFFISYTLPTSVIRGEEFVVVVSIFNYADAALP
;
A
#
# COMPACT_ATOMS: atom_id res chain seq x y z
N MET A 1 -19.39 -5.79 -14.88
CA MET A 1 -20.01 -4.75 -14.02
C MET A 1 -18.86 -3.97 -13.42
N LEU A 2 -18.77 -2.66 -13.64
CA LEU A 2 -17.64 -1.88 -13.14
C LEU A 2 -17.65 -1.90 -11.60
N PRO A 3 -16.53 -2.20 -10.92
CA PRO A 3 -16.48 -2.20 -9.47
C PRO A 3 -16.70 -0.77 -8.94
N LEU A 4 -17.74 -0.57 -8.12
CA LEU A 4 -18.11 0.71 -7.48
C LEU A 4 -17.21 1.07 -6.28
N SER A 5 -16.09 0.36 -6.10
CA SER A 5 -15.14 0.52 -5.00
C SER A 5 -13.93 1.31 -5.48
N PRO A 6 -13.41 2.28 -4.70
CA PRO A 6 -13.77 2.59 -3.31
C PRO A 6 -14.88 3.64 -3.16
N SER A 7 -15.23 4.35 -4.23
CA SER A 7 -16.31 5.35 -4.22
C SER A 7 -16.91 5.51 -5.60
N PHE A 8 -18.12 6.05 -5.66
CA PHE A 8 -18.74 6.48 -6.91
C PHE A 8 -19.47 7.82 -6.70
N THR A 9 -19.64 8.58 -7.79
CA THR A 9 -20.42 9.81 -7.76
C THR A 9 -21.79 9.55 -8.36
N LEU A 10 -22.85 9.77 -7.58
CA LEU A 10 -24.23 9.77 -8.06
C LEU A 10 -24.58 11.18 -8.53
N LEU A 11 -24.88 11.31 -9.82
CA LEU A 11 -25.35 12.56 -10.43
C LEU A 11 -26.83 12.41 -10.79
N VAL A 12 -27.65 13.36 -10.34
CA VAL A 12 -29.08 13.42 -10.67
C VAL A 12 -29.37 14.78 -11.26
N PHE A 13 -30.08 14.82 -12.38
CA PHE A 13 -30.53 16.07 -12.98
C PHE A 13 -31.95 15.94 -13.52
N TYR A 14 -32.64 17.07 -13.61
CA TYR A 14 -33.91 17.17 -14.29
C TYR A 14 -34.01 18.50 -15.06
N VAL A 15 -34.94 18.53 -16.01
CA VAL A 15 -35.17 19.69 -16.89
C VAL A 15 -36.54 20.26 -16.60
N ARG A 16 -36.60 21.55 -16.31
CA ARG A 16 -37.83 22.30 -16.06
C ARG A 16 -38.50 22.71 -17.37
N GLU A 17 -39.76 23.13 -17.31
CA GLU A 17 -40.54 23.56 -18.48
C GLU A 17 -39.93 24.78 -19.20
N ASP A 18 -39.20 25.63 -18.47
CA ASP A 18 -38.43 26.77 -18.99
C ASP A 18 -37.10 26.37 -19.66
N ARG A 19 -36.81 25.06 -19.73
CA ARG A 19 -35.59 24.44 -20.25
C ARG A 19 -34.36 24.64 -19.35
N GLU A 20 -34.54 25.11 -18.12
CA GLU A 20 -33.48 25.10 -17.11
C GLU A 20 -33.14 23.67 -16.69
N THR A 21 -31.85 23.38 -16.62
CA THR A 21 -31.33 22.13 -16.05
C THR A 21 -30.94 22.35 -14.60
N VAL A 22 -31.54 21.59 -13.70
CA VAL A 22 -31.19 21.54 -12.27
C VAL A 22 -30.48 20.22 -12.01
N ALA A 23 -29.29 20.26 -11.43
CA ALA A 23 -28.49 19.08 -11.16
C ALA A 23 -27.93 19.09 -9.74
N ASP A 24 -27.88 17.92 -9.13
CA ASP A 24 -27.19 17.66 -7.86
C ASP A 24 -26.30 16.41 -7.99
N SER A 25 -25.20 16.39 -7.25
CA SER A 25 -24.29 15.25 -7.24
C SER A 25 -23.79 14.96 -5.84
N GLN A 26 -23.67 13.66 -5.54
CA GLN A 26 -23.19 13.19 -4.26
C GLN A 26 -22.12 12.13 -4.49
N LYS A 27 -20.92 12.37 -3.96
CA LYS A 27 -19.91 11.32 -3.86
C LYS A 27 -20.28 10.39 -2.70
N ILE A 28 -20.40 9.10 -3.00
CA ILE A 28 -20.74 8.05 -2.05
C ILE A 28 -19.52 7.18 -1.85
N GLN A 29 -19.07 7.08 -0.60
CA GLN A 29 -18.01 6.18 -0.20
C GLN A 29 -18.58 4.77 -0.06
N VAL A 30 -17.92 3.80 -0.68
CA VAL A 30 -18.30 2.39 -0.65
C VAL A 30 -17.22 1.62 0.08
N GLU A 31 -17.59 0.48 0.65
CA GLU A 31 -16.61 -0.40 1.26
C GLU A 31 -15.53 -0.82 0.24
N LYS A 32 -14.27 -0.60 0.62
CA LYS A 32 -13.09 -0.99 -0.12
C LYS A 32 -13.06 -2.51 -0.28
N CYS A 33 -13.42 -2.99 -1.46
CA CYS A 33 -13.47 -4.41 -1.73
C CYS A 33 -12.86 -4.77 -3.09
N PHE A 34 -12.14 -5.89 -3.11
CA PHE A 34 -11.66 -6.51 -4.35
C PHE A 34 -12.72 -7.42 -4.94
N GLN A 35 -12.85 -7.43 -6.26
CA GLN A 35 -13.72 -8.39 -6.98
C GLN A 35 -13.13 -9.80 -6.90
N ASN A 36 -11.82 -9.94 -7.14
CA ASN A 36 -11.10 -11.17 -6.89
C ASN A 36 -10.96 -11.43 -5.39
N LYS A 37 -11.77 -12.36 -4.86
CA LYS A 37 -11.76 -12.74 -3.44
C LYS A 37 -10.63 -13.73 -3.18
N VAL A 38 -9.55 -13.25 -2.60
CA VAL A 38 -8.36 -14.06 -2.30
C VAL A 38 -8.33 -14.46 -0.83
N ASP A 39 -8.07 -15.74 -0.57
CA ASP A 39 -7.87 -16.28 0.78
C ASP A 39 -6.70 -17.26 0.78
N LEU A 40 -5.85 -17.16 1.80
CA LEU A 40 -4.68 -18.00 2.01
C LEU A 40 -4.85 -18.73 3.34
N LYS A 41 -4.78 -20.05 3.35
CA LYS A 41 -4.96 -20.86 4.55
C LYS A 41 -3.92 -21.95 4.68
N PHE A 42 -3.33 -22.04 5.86
CA PHE A 42 -2.64 -23.24 6.30
C PHE A 42 -3.66 -24.25 6.82
N LYS A 43 -3.37 -25.54 6.65
CA LYS A 43 -4.18 -26.62 7.21
C LYS A 43 -4.09 -26.68 8.73
N ASP A 44 -2.92 -26.35 9.27
CA ASP A 44 -2.60 -26.45 10.70
C ASP A 44 -2.33 -25.05 11.26
N GLU A 45 -2.78 -24.77 12.49
CA GLU A 45 -2.44 -23.51 13.20
C GLU A 45 -1.08 -23.63 13.92
N VAL A 46 -0.78 -24.81 14.46
CA VAL A 46 0.46 -25.10 15.19
C VAL A 46 1.04 -26.40 14.66
N LYS A 47 2.34 -26.41 14.39
CA LYS A 47 3.05 -27.59 13.89
C LYS A 47 4.48 -27.64 14.38
N GLN A 48 5.07 -28.83 14.39
CA GLN A 48 6.49 -28.96 14.67
C GLN A 48 7.33 -28.44 13.49
N PRO A 49 8.41 -27.68 13.75
CA PRO A 49 9.36 -27.26 12.72
C PRO A 49 9.91 -28.46 11.93
N GLY A 50 10.15 -28.30 10.63
CA GLY A 50 10.66 -29.36 9.75
C GLY A 50 9.62 -30.39 9.28
N THR A 51 8.33 -30.21 9.62
CA THR A 51 7.26 -31.13 9.21
C THR A 51 6.40 -30.55 8.07
N PRO A 52 5.82 -31.38 7.19
CA PRO A 52 5.07 -30.91 6.03
C PRO A 52 3.67 -30.41 6.40
N THR A 53 3.33 -29.18 6.04
CA THR A 53 1.98 -28.62 6.15
C THR A 53 1.36 -28.40 4.76
N SER A 54 0.03 -28.27 4.70
CA SER A 54 -0.66 -27.98 3.45
C SER A 54 -1.08 -26.52 3.40
N LEU A 55 -0.74 -25.86 2.31
CA LEU A 55 -1.11 -24.49 1.99
C LEU A 55 -2.21 -24.51 0.93
N LYS A 56 -3.29 -23.77 1.17
CA LYS A 56 -4.40 -23.59 0.25
C LYS A 56 -4.55 -22.11 -0.11
N ILE A 57 -4.63 -21.82 -1.39
CA ILE A 57 -5.01 -20.51 -1.93
C ILE A 57 -6.37 -20.66 -2.59
N THR A 58 -7.28 -19.72 -2.36
CA THR A 58 -8.51 -19.59 -3.15
C THR A 58 -8.60 -18.19 -3.73
N SER A 59 -9.00 -18.10 -5.00
CA SER A 59 -9.15 -16.86 -5.77
C SER A 59 -10.21 -17.05 -6.85
N SER A 60 -10.38 -16.05 -7.73
CA SER A 60 -11.06 -16.26 -9.02
C SER A 60 -10.36 -17.37 -9.85
N PRO A 61 -11.10 -18.10 -10.72
CA PRO A 61 -10.53 -19.14 -11.57
C PRO A 61 -9.35 -18.69 -12.42
N ASN A 62 -8.33 -19.54 -12.57
CA ASN A 62 -7.15 -19.28 -13.41
C ASN A 62 -6.42 -17.96 -13.07
N SER A 63 -6.42 -17.54 -11.80
CA SER A 63 -5.68 -16.35 -11.37
C SER A 63 -4.22 -16.68 -11.12
N LEU A 64 -3.33 -15.72 -11.41
CA LEU A 64 -1.93 -15.80 -11.02
C LEU A 64 -1.75 -15.22 -9.62
N CYS A 65 -1.28 -16.01 -8.68
CA CYS A 65 -1.14 -15.68 -7.27
C CYS A 65 0.34 -15.70 -6.83
N GLY A 66 0.81 -14.58 -6.27
CA GLY A 66 2.06 -14.52 -5.53
C GLY A 66 1.83 -14.77 -4.05
N VAL A 67 2.59 -15.69 -3.47
CA VAL A 67 2.57 -16.00 -2.04
C VAL A 67 3.84 -15.49 -1.40
N LYS A 68 3.71 -14.79 -0.28
CA LYS A 68 4.81 -14.41 0.59
C LYS A 68 4.54 -14.92 2.00
N VAL A 69 5.48 -15.67 2.57
CA VAL A 69 5.44 -16.10 3.98
C VAL A 69 6.76 -15.73 4.64
N THR A 70 6.68 -14.93 5.69
CA THR A 70 7.82 -14.35 6.42
C THR A 70 7.74 -14.65 7.91
N ASP A 71 8.90 -14.71 8.57
CA ASP A 71 8.95 -14.82 10.03
C ASP A 71 8.31 -13.57 10.67
N LYS A 72 7.52 -13.75 11.73
CA LYS A 72 6.86 -12.67 12.48
C LYS A 72 7.85 -11.67 13.08
N SER A 73 9.08 -12.08 13.38
CA SER A 73 10.13 -11.15 13.82
C SER A 73 10.44 -10.10 12.75
N VAL A 74 10.41 -10.46 11.46
CA VAL A 74 10.62 -9.52 10.34
C VAL A 74 9.46 -8.54 10.24
N SER A 75 8.22 -9.03 10.39
CA SER A 75 7.03 -8.16 10.35
C SER A 75 6.95 -7.19 11.54
N LEU A 76 7.54 -7.56 12.69
CA LEU A 76 7.67 -6.70 13.87
C LEU A 76 8.79 -5.67 13.76
N LEU A 77 9.86 -5.98 13.02
CA LEU A 77 10.98 -5.05 12.79
C LEU A 77 10.54 -3.90 11.89
N ASP A 78 9.91 -4.21 10.75
CA ASP A 78 9.40 -3.20 9.84
C ASP A 78 8.17 -3.71 9.07
N SER A 79 7.11 -2.92 9.09
CA SER A 79 5.85 -3.19 8.39
C SER A 79 5.48 -2.10 7.38
N SER A 80 6.33 -1.08 7.19
CA SER A 80 6.06 0.05 6.28
C SER A 80 5.89 -0.38 4.84
N ASP A 81 6.50 -1.50 4.44
CA ASP A 81 6.55 -1.95 3.04
C ASP A 81 5.50 -3.03 2.73
N GLN A 82 4.64 -3.37 3.69
CA GLN A 82 3.58 -4.35 3.45
C GLN A 82 2.50 -3.77 2.53
N LEU A 83 2.21 -4.47 1.44
CA LEU A 83 1.06 -4.17 0.60
C LEU A 83 -0.22 -4.51 1.36
N THR A 84 -1.05 -3.51 1.62
CA THR A 84 -2.36 -3.63 2.27
C THR A 84 -3.46 -3.20 1.31
N PRO A 85 -4.70 -3.66 1.51
CA PRO A 85 -5.85 -3.17 0.76
C PRO A 85 -5.92 -1.64 0.77
N ASP A 86 -5.72 -1.01 1.92
CA ASP A 86 -5.78 0.45 2.05
C ASP A 86 -4.74 1.18 1.21
N LYS A 87 -3.49 0.70 1.17
CA LYS A 87 -2.44 1.30 0.33
C LYS A 87 -2.81 1.20 -1.15
N VAL A 88 -3.39 0.09 -1.59
CA VAL A 88 -3.82 -0.07 -2.99
C VAL A 88 -4.93 0.91 -3.32
N PHE A 89 -5.96 1.02 -2.48
CA PHE A 89 -7.05 1.96 -2.72
C PHE A 89 -6.60 3.42 -2.63
N GLN A 90 -5.67 3.74 -1.73
CA GLN A 90 -5.06 5.06 -1.66
C GLN A 90 -4.29 5.39 -2.95
N LEU A 91 -3.50 4.44 -3.48
CA LEU A 91 -2.82 4.64 -4.77
C LEU A 91 -3.82 4.85 -5.92
N ILE A 92 -4.96 4.14 -5.91
CA ILE A 92 -6.02 4.35 -6.91
C ILE A 92 -6.64 5.74 -6.78
N GLU A 93 -6.90 6.20 -5.55
CA GLU A 93 -7.43 7.55 -5.29
C GLU A 93 -6.43 8.65 -5.67
N ASP A 94 -5.14 8.47 -5.37
CA ASP A 94 -4.08 9.43 -5.72
C ASP A 94 -3.87 9.50 -7.24
N MET A 95 -4.00 8.38 -7.95
CA MET A 95 -4.01 8.36 -9.41
C MET A 95 -5.27 9.00 -10.01
N TYR A 96 -6.39 8.97 -9.28
CA TYR A 96 -7.60 9.65 -9.66
C TYR A 96 -7.48 11.15 -9.36
N HIS A 97 -6.74 11.85 -10.20
CA HIS A 97 -6.74 13.30 -10.22
C HIS A 97 -7.86 13.76 -11.18
N PRO A 98 -8.99 14.32 -10.72
CA PRO A 98 -10.02 14.89 -11.60
C PRO A 98 -9.55 16.18 -12.31
N GLY A 99 -8.24 16.37 -12.49
CA GLY A 99 -7.62 17.60 -12.91
C GLY A 99 -7.08 17.53 -14.32
N TYR A 100 -7.96 17.64 -15.31
CA TYR A 100 -7.60 18.28 -16.58
C TYR A 100 -8.24 19.66 -16.77
N TYR A 101 -9.23 20.00 -15.92
CA TYR A 101 -9.81 21.34 -15.87
C TYR A 101 -9.47 21.96 -14.52
N SER A 102 -8.52 22.87 -14.54
CA SER A 102 -8.25 23.76 -13.42
C SER A 102 -9.57 24.46 -13.03
N PRO A 103 -10.01 24.40 -11.76
CA PRO A 103 -11.22 25.10 -11.29
C PRO A 103 -10.98 26.63 -11.21
N THR A 104 -10.03 27.15 -11.98
CA THR A 104 -9.57 28.54 -11.86
C THR A 104 -10.52 29.56 -12.48
N ASN A 105 -11.67 29.18 -13.04
CA ASN A 105 -12.83 30.07 -13.20
C ASN A 105 -14.05 29.26 -13.69
N LEU A 106 -14.83 28.71 -12.76
CA LEU A 106 -16.11 28.01 -13.02
C LEU A 106 -17.25 28.96 -13.46
N CYS A 107 -16.92 30.19 -13.84
CA CYS A 107 -17.86 31.25 -14.03
C CYS A 107 -17.67 31.85 -15.43
N TYR A 108 -18.77 32.07 -16.16
CA TYR A 108 -18.74 32.73 -17.46
C TYR A 108 -18.95 34.24 -17.28
N SER A 109 -17.86 35.01 -17.23
CA SER A 109 -17.92 36.48 -17.07
C SER A 109 -18.55 37.21 -18.25
N ASP A 110 -18.59 36.58 -19.43
CA ASP A 110 -19.04 37.21 -20.68
C ASP A 110 -20.57 37.12 -20.88
N ARG A 111 -21.29 36.44 -19.97
CA ARG A 111 -22.75 36.30 -20.06
C ARG A 111 -23.44 37.01 -18.89
N PRO A 112 -24.26 38.04 -19.14
CA PRO A 112 -25.06 38.67 -18.09
C PRO A 112 -26.02 37.65 -17.50
N GLN A 113 -26.04 37.55 -16.17
CA GLN A 113 -26.91 36.61 -15.46
C GLN A 113 -28.26 37.26 -15.15
N PRO A 114 -29.39 36.59 -15.41
CA PRO A 114 -30.72 37.09 -15.06
C PRO A 114 -30.78 37.42 -13.55
N GLY A 115 -31.18 38.65 -13.20
CA GLY A 115 -31.33 39.07 -11.81
C GLY A 115 -30.07 39.62 -11.11
N LEU A 116 -28.91 39.60 -11.79
CA LEU A 116 -27.67 40.26 -11.32
C LEU A 116 -27.32 41.53 -12.11
N GLU A 117 -28.31 42.09 -12.81
CA GLU A 117 -28.14 43.37 -13.50
C GLU A 117 -27.83 44.47 -12.48
N MET A 118 -26.67 45.09 -12.64
CA MET A 118 -26.22 46.14 -11.74
C MET A 118 -27.10 47.36 -11.98
N SER A 119 -27.96 47.69 -11.02
CA SER A 119 -28.73 48.94 -11.08
C SER A 119 -27.74 50.10 -11.02
N GLU A 120 -27.55 50.83 -12.12
CA GLU A 120 -26.74 52.06 -12.20
C GLU A 120 -27.36 53.24 -11.42
N LYS A 121 -28.01 52.97 -10.28
CA LYS A 121 -28.46 54.01 -9.36
C LYS A 121 -27.28 54.43 -8.48
N ASN A 122 -26.50 55.37 -9.02
CA ASN A 122 -25.82 56.48 -8.33
C ASN A 122 -25.39 56.22 -6.86
N SER A 123 -24.74 55.10 -6.59
CA SER A 123 -24.18 54.79 -5.28
C SER A 123 -22.67 54.73 -5.42
N ASN A 124 -21.96 55.60 -4.68
CA ASN A 124 -20.51 55.60 -4.56
C ASN A 124 -19.97 54.37 -3.80
N ILE A 125 -20.79 53.32 -3.67
CA ILE A 125 -20.49 52.08 -2.97
C ILE A 125 -19.98 51.13 -4.05
N ARG A 126 -18.66 51.02 -4.16
CA ARG A 126 -18.04 49.94 -4.94
C ARG A 126 -18.47 48.63 -4.27
N PRO A 127 -19.16 47.71 -4.96
CA PRO A 127 -19.49 46.43 -4.35
C PRO A 127 -18.17 45.73 -4.00
N THR A 128 -17.90 45.61 -2.70
CA THR A 128 -16.88 44.70 -2.18
C THR A 128 -17.25 43.32 -2.68
N GLY A 129 -16.27 42.63 -3.30
CA GLY A 129 -16.50 41.45 -4.13
C GLY A 129 -17.56 40.50 -3.59
N TYR A 130 -18.47 40.08 -4.47
CA TYR A 130 -19.44 39.05 -4.15
C TYR A 130 -18.72 37.70 -4.10
N SER A 131 -18.65 37.10 -2.91
CA SER A 131 -18.36 35.68 -2.75
C SER A 131 -19.71 34.98 -2.63
N SER A 132 -20.16 34.33 -3.69
CA SER A 132 -21.36 33.50 -3.66
C SER A 132 -20.95 32.07 -3.34
N SER A 133 -21.57 31.46 -2.33
CA SER A 133 -21.48 30.02 -2.04
C SER A 133 -22.51 29.21 -2.86
N TYR A 134 -23.03 29.79 -3.95
CA TYR A 134 -24.04 29.16 -4.77
C TYR A 134 -23.41 28.05 -5.61
N GLU A 135 -23.87 26.83 -5.39
CA GLU A 135 -23.57 25.69 -6.25
C GLU A 135 -24.50 25.74 -7.46
N ASP A 136 -23.92 25.62 -8.65
CA ASP A 136 -24.64 25.72 -9.91
C ASP A 136 -24.67 24.37 -10.63
N SER A 137 -25.69 24.15 -11.47
CA SER A 137 -25.87 22.86 -12.15
C SER A 137 -24.66 22.49 -13.02
N TYR A 138 -23.92 23.46 -13.57
CA TYR A 138 -22.74 23.22 -14.38
C TYR A 138 -21.57 22.69 -13.55
N ALA A 139 -21.34 23.26 -12.36
CA ALA A 139 -20.37 22.80 -11.37
C ALA A 139 -20.67 21.37 -10.95
N THR A 140 -21.93 21.03 -10.69
CA THR A 140 -22.36 19.67 -10.36
C THR A 140 -21.90 18.64 -11.40
N PHE A 141 -22.08 18.92 -12.70
CA PHE A 141 -21.64 18.00 -13.74
C PHE A 141 -20.11 17.87 -13.82
N GLN A 142 -19.39 18.97 -13.58
CA GLN A 142 -17.93 18.98 -13.59
C GLN A 142 -17.33 18.26 -12.37
N GLU A 143 -17.92 18.42 -11.19
CA GLU A 143 -17.57 17.68 -9.99
C GLU A 143 -17.80 16.18 -10.15
N ALA A 144 -18.86 15.80 -10.88
CA ALA A 144 -19.11 14.42 -11.28
C ALA A 144 -18.18 13.92 -12.39
N GLY A 145 -17.29 14.76 -12.94
CA GLY A 145 -16.29 14.39 -13.94
C GLY A 145 -16.80 14.35 -15.38
N PHE A 146 -17.95 14.98 -15.67
CA PHE A 146 -18.56 14.99 -17.01
C PHE A 146 -18.30 16.28 -17.78
N ILE A 147 -18.13 16.15 -19.09
CA ILE A 147 -18.23 17.26 -20.04
C ILE A 147 -19.66 17.29 -20.57
N VAL A 148 -20.36 18.40 -20.35
CA VAL A 148 -21.76 18.55 -20.76
C VAL A 148 -21.83 19.34 -22.06
N ILE A 149 -22.47 18.75 -23.07
CA ILE A 149 -22.87 19.42 -24.31
C ILE A 149 -24.38 19.35 -24.36
N SER A 150 -25.04 20.50 -24.22
CA SER A 150 -26.49 20.59 -24.16
C SER A 150 -26.99 21.85 -24.86
N ASN A 151 -28.19 21.76 -25.44
CA ASN A 151 -28.95 22.90 -25.94
C ASN A 151 -29.93 23.47 -24.89
N LEU A 152 -29.87 22.98 -23.66
CA LEU A 152 -30.66 23.43 -22.51
C LEU A 152 -29.99 24.61 -21.80
N VAL A 153 -30.74 25.29 -20.94
CA VAL A 153 -30.22 26.37 -20.11
C VAL A 153 -29.48 25.77 -18.91
N LEU A 154 -28.16 25.90 -18.91
CA LEU A 154 -27.28 25.54 -17.80
C LEU A 154 -26.77 26.81 -17.15
N PHE A 155 -27.15 27.05 -15.90
CA PHE A 155 -26.63 28.17 -15.13
C PHE A 155 -25.25 27.84 -14.59
N SER A 156 -24.37 28.84 -14.64
CA SER A 156 -23.08 28.87 -13.93
C SER A 156 -23.17 29.96 -12.87
N ARG A 157 -22.32 29.92 -11.85
CA ARG A 157 -22.23 30.94 -10.81
C ARG A 157 -21.56 32.21 -11.35
N PRO A 158 -21.88 33.40 -10.79
CA PRO A 158 -21.23 34.64 -11.18
C PRO A 158 -19.74 34.64 -10.78
N CYS A 159 -18.90 35.27 -11.61
CA CYS A 159 -17.46 35.35 -11.32
C CYS A 159 -17.15 36.23 -10.12
N ALA A 160 -16.35 35.70 -9.19
CA ALA A 160 -15.77 36.49 -8.12
C ALA A 160 -14.82 37.53 -8.72
N LYS A 161 -15.15 38.82 -8.57
CA LYS A 161 -14.24 39.92 -8.92
C LYS A 161 -13.20 40.06 -7.81
N VAL A 162 -12.07 39.38 -7.94
CA VAL A 162 -10.92 39.60 -7.06
C VAL A 162 -10.25 40.91 -7.47
N HIS A 163 -10.49 41.97 -6.71
CA HIS A 163 -9.65 43.15 -6.78
C HIS A 163 -8.33 42.85 -6.06
N ILE A 164 -7.30 42.50 -6.82
CA ILE A 164 -5.94 42.38 -6.30
C ILE A 164 -5.49 43.80 -5.90
N ILE A 165 -5.46 44.08 -4.60
CA ILE A 165 -4.71 45.24 -4.09
C ILE A 165 -3.25 44.84 -4.22
N ARG A 166 -2.55 45.36 -5.23
CA ARG A 166 -1.09 45.24 -5.34
C ARG A 166 -0.47 46.02 -4.17
N ALA A 167 -0.08 45.32 -3.10
CA ALA A 167 0.90 45.82 -2.16
C ALA A 167 2.29 45.56 -2.75
N GLU A 168 2.95 46.64 -3.16
CA GLU A 168 4.29 46.63 -3.73
C GLU A 168 5.31 46.42 -2.60
N TYR A 169 5.68 45.16 -2.35
CA TYR A 169 6.76 44.81 -1.42
C TYR A 169 8.07 44.68 -2.19
N GLY A 170 9.02 45.58 -1.88
CA GLY A 170 10.36 45.61 -2.46
C GLY A 170 11.16 44.34 -2.15
N THR A 171 11.72 43.73 -3.19
CA THR A 171 12.58 42.56 -3.14
C THR A 171 14.03 42.95 -2.91
N THR A 172 14.70 42.27 -1.97
CA THR A 172 16.18 42.18 -1.92
C THR A 172 16.57 40.71 -2.04
N PRO A 173 17.51 40.31 -2.92
CA PRO A 173 17.93 38.92 -3.05
C PRO A 173 19.16 38.63 -2.17
N GLY A 174 19.03 37.64 -1.28
CA GLY A 174 20.12 37.07 -0.50
C GLY A 174 20.75 35.86 -1.21
N ILE A 175 22.07 35.91 -1.38
CA ILE A 175 22.92 34.88 -1.98
C ILE A 175 23.30 33.86 -0.90
N VAL A 176 23.12 32.55 -1.15
CA VAL A 176 23.80 31.48 -0.39
C VAL A 176 24.54 30.55 -1.35
N ALA A 177 25.85 30.46 -1.13
CA ALA A 177 26.79 29.71 -1.95
C ALA A 177 26.87 28.24 -1.50
N PHE A 178 26.83 27.33 -2.48
CA PHE A 178 27.21 25.92 -2.31
C PHE A 178 28.73 25.80 -2.48
N SER A 179 29.37 24.95 -1.67
CA SER A 179 30.75 24.51 -1.91
C SER A 179 30.79 22.98 -2.05
N ALA A 180 31.44 22.55 -3.12
CA ALA A 180 31.72 21.16 -3.47
C ALA A 180 33.19 20.84 -3.17
N MET A 181 33.50 19.60 -2.79
CA MET A 181 34.85 19.05 -2.92
C MET A 181 34.80 17.59 -3.41
N ALA A 182 35.70 17.31 -4.35
CA ALA A 182 35.85 16.08 -5.13
C ALA A 182 36.93 15.14 -4.53
N PRO A 183 37.07 13.89 -5.02
CA PRO A 183 37.78 12.79 -4.37
C PRO A 183 39.16 12.45 -4.98
N GLY A 184 39.96 11.67 -4.26
CA GLY A 184 41.15 10.95 -4.73
C GLY A 184 41.90 10.32 -3.54
N ALA A 185 42.64 9.21 -3.59
CA ALA A 185 42.95 8.19 -4.59
C ALA A 185 43.49 6.96 -3.79
N ALA A 186 43.38 5.74 -4.35
CA ALA A 186 43.99 4.50 -3.84
C ALA A 186 45.46 4.35 -4.36
N PRO A 187 46.21 3.22 -4.27
CA PRO A 187 46.06 1.94 -3.54
C PRO A 187 47.39 1.42 -2.88
N GLY A 188 47.37 0.24 -2.24
CA GLY A 188 48.59 -0.49 -1.86
C GLY A 188 48.35 -1.98 -1.58
N VAL A 189 49.08 -2.84 -2.30
CA VAL A 189 49.02 -4.32 -2.37
C VAL A 189 50.20 -4.97 -1.61
N ALA A 190 50.04 -6.18 -1.04
CA ALA A 190 51.06 -7.26 -1.03
C ALA A 190 50.57 -8.59 -0.38
N TYR A 191 51.26 -9.68 -0.74
CA TYR A 191 50.93 -11.13 -0.73
C TYR A 191 51.29 -11.95 0.53
N GLY A 192 50.51 -13.04 0.79
CA GLY A 192 50.88 -14.43 1.24
C GLY A 192 51.71 -14.70 2.52
N PRO A 193 51.83 -15.96 3.06
CA PRO A 193 51.45 -17.26 2.50
C PRO A 193 50.70 -18.24 3.46
N SER A 194 50.51 -19.46 2.96
CA SER A 194 49.84 -20.68 3.43
C SER A 194 50.29 -21.32 4.75
N GLY A 195 49.33 -21.94 5.47
CA GLY A 195 49.57 -22.92 6.53
C GLY A 195 48.42 -23.93 6.64
N ARG A 196 48.76 -25.22 6.56
CA ARG A 196 47.89 -26.41 6.55
C ARG A 196 47.82 -26.99 7.96
N SER A 197 46.64 -27.34 8.49
CA SER A 197 46.56 -28.32 9.57
C SER A 197 45.20 -29.01 9.65
N SER A 198 45.29 -30.33 9.77
CA SER A 198 44.26 -31.35 9.67
C SER A 198 43.29 -31.32 10.85
N ARG A 199 41.99 -31.45 10.57
CA ARG A 199 40.99 -31.78 11.59
C ARG A 199 40.74 -33.28 11.62
N VAL A 200 40.93 -33.86 12.80
CA VAL A 200 40.50 -35.20 13.18
C VAL A 200 38.98 -35.19 13.25
N VAL A 201 38.34 -36.09 12.49
CA VAL A 201 36.89 -36.32 12.51
C VAL A 201 36.63 -37.45 13.48
N ILE A 202 35.86 -37.18 14.54
CA ILE A 202 35.19 -38.21 15.33
C ILE A 202 33.71 -38.13 14.95
N PRO A 203 33.12 -39.15 14.29
CA PRO A 203 31.69 -39.19 14.07
C PRO A 203 31.03 -39.67 15.37
N LEU A 204 30.28 -38.80 16.03
CA LEU A 204 29.22 -39.24 16.93
C LEU A 204 27.91 -39.12 16.16
N GLU A 205 27.50 -40.24 15.59
CA GLU A 205 26.19 -40.45 14.99
C GLU A 205 25.14 -40.39 16.11
N SER A 206 24.79 -39.16 16.48
CA SER A 206 23.55 -38.87 17.19
C SER A 206 22.45 -38.87 16.12
N ALA A 207 21.55 -39.84 16.19
CA ALA A 207 20.38 -39.96 15.33
C ALA A 207 19.32 -38.84 15.57
N VAL A 208 19.76 -37.65 15.94
CA VAL A 208 18.95 -36.46 16.11
C VAL A 208 19.16 -35.60 14.87
N ALA A 209 18.09 -35.42 14.08
CA ALA A 209 18.11 -34.51 12.95
C ALA A 209 18.46 -33.09 13.42
N VAL A 210 19.64 -32.62 13.06
CA VAL A 210 20.11 -31.27 13.41
C VAL A 210 19.35 -30.26 12.56
N ARG A 211 18.69 -29.32 13.23
CA ARG A 211 18.00 -28.20 12.58
C ARG A 211 19.02 -27.27 11.92
N SER A 212 18.82 -26.95 10.64
CA SER A 212 19.74 -26.12 9.86
C SER A 212 19.06 -25.05 8.99
N ASP A 213 17.73 -25.05 8.94
CA ASP A 213 16.95 -24.19 8.02
C ASP A 213 16.26 -23.08 8.81
N PHE A 214 16.90 -21.92 8.87
CA PHE A 214 16.44 -20.75 9.62
C PHE A 214 16.36 -19.51 8.72
N PRO A 215 15.47 -19.51 7.70
CA PRO A 215 15.33 -18.37 6.82
C PRO A 215 14.53 -17.25 7.50
N GLU A 216 14.69 -16.01 7.02
CA GLU A 216 13.81 -14.91 7.38
C GLU A 216 12.51 -14.92 6.54
N THR A 217 12.62 -15.37 5.29
CA THR A 217 11.51 -15.54 4.35
C THR A 217 11.43 -17.00 3.91
N TRP A 218 10.29 -17.64 4.14
CA TRP A 218 10.08 -19.05 3.83
C TRP A 218 9.58 -19.26 2.40
N LEU A 219 8.49 -18.60 2.01
CA LEU A 219 7.88 -18.75 0.68
C LEU A 219 7.83 -17.41 -0.04
N PHE A 220 8.27 -17.41 -1.30
CA PHE A 220 8.18 -16.26 -2.20
C PHE A 220 8.01 -16.76 -3.65
N ASN A 221 6.83 -17.30 -3.95
CA ASN A 221 6.58 -18.04 -5.19
C ASN A 221 5.31 -17.56 -5.90
N LEU A 222 5.25 -17.84 -7.20
CA LEU A 222 4.08 -17.61 -8.06
C LEU A 222 3.40 -18.95 -8.37
N HIS A 223 2.08 -19.00 -8.20
CA HIS A 223 1.25 -20.15 -8.51
C HIS A 223 -0.01 -19.72 -9.24
N SER A 224 -0.50 -20.57 -10.15
CA SER A 224 -1.79 -20.35 -10.81
C SER A 224 -2.87 -21.18 -10.13
N THR A 225 -4.05 -20.59 -9.91
CA THR A 225 -5.21 -21.35 -9.44
C THR A 225 -5.86 -22.14 -10.58
N ASP A 226 -6.54 -23.23 -10.22
CA ASP A 226 -7.23 -24.07 -11.19
C ASP A 226 -8.55 -23.43 -11.71
N ALA A 227 -9.30 -24.18 -12.53
CA ALA A 227 -10.60 -23.75 -13.04
C ALA A 227 -11.66 -23.54 -11.94
N ASN A 228 -11.44 -24.07 -10.74
CA ASN A 228 -12.29 -23.86 -9.57
C ASN A 228 -11.79 -22.70 -8.69
N GLY A 229 -10.70 -22.04 -9.07
CA GLY A 229 -10.09 -20.97 -8.29
C GLY A 229 -9.32 -21.46 -7.07
N VAL A 230 -8.86 -22.72 -7.05
CA VAL A 230 -8.16 -23.32 -5.92
C VAL A 230 -6.74 -23.73 -6.32
N PHE A 231 -5.79 -23.46 -5.43
CA PHE A 231 -4.45 -24.05 -5.48
C PHE A 231 -4.13 -24.68 -4.13
N LYS A 232 -3.52 -25.87 -4.15
CA LYS A 232 -3.08 -26.59 -2.94
C LYS A 232 -1.68 -27.13 -3.16
N THR A 233 -0.81 -26.89 -2.19
CA THR A 233 0.55 -27.43 -2.17
C THR A 233 0.88 -27.94 -0.77
N ASN A 234 1.88 -28.83 -0.69
CA ASN A 234 2.45 -29.28 0.58
C ASN A 234 3.84 -28.67 0.71
N GLU A 235 4.04 -27.89 1.76
CA GLU A 235 5.29 -27.19 2.03
C GLU A 235 5.86 -27.67 3.37
N THR A 236 7.19 -27.80 3.44
CA THR A 236 7.86 -28.16 4.69
C THR A 236 8.11 -26.91 5.50
N LEU A 237 7.61 -26.89 6.75
CA LEU A 237 7.82 -25.75 7.64
C LEU A 237 9.31 -25.61 7.98
N PRO A 238 9.89 -24.41 7.98
CA PRO A 238 11.29 -24.24 8.34
C PRO A 238 11.57 -24.64 9.78
N HIS A 239 12.85 -24.77 10.13
CA HIS A 239 13.26 -25.24 11.44
C HIS A 239 13.19 -24.18 12.57
N THR A 240 12.89 -22.92 12.22
CA THR A 240 12.69 -21.82 13.17
C THR A 240 11.45 -22.05 14.05
N ILE A 241 11.62 -21.90 15.37
CA ILE A 241 10.52 -21.92 16.33
C ILE A 241 9.99 -20.50 16.45
N THR A 242 9.01 -20.19 15.60
CA THR A 242 8.45 -18.85 15.42
C THR A 242 7.01 -18.97 14.91
N GLU A 243 6.37 -17.84 14.70
CA GLU A 243 5.15 -17.74 13.95
C GLU A 243 5.47 -17.21 12.55
N TRP A 244 4.91 -17.86 11.53
CA TRP A 244 5.10 -17.50 10.14
C TRP A 244 3.85 -16.80 9.62
N ASP A 245 3.99 -15.57 9.18
CA ASP A 245 2.89 -14.76 8.65
C ASP A 245 2.86 -14.87 7.11
N GLY A 246 1.74 -15.39 6.59
CA GLY A 246 1.51 -15.59 5.17
C GLY A 246 0.51 -14.60 4.59
N ARG A 247 0.79 -14.14 3.37
CA ARG A 247 -0.14 -13.37 2.53
C ARG A 247 -0.05 -13.81 1.07
N ALA A 248 -1.16 -13.65 0.36
CA ALA A 248 -1.25 -13.88 -1.07
C ALA A 248 -1.83 -12.66 -1.81
N VAL A 249 -1.30 -12.40 -3.00
CA VAL A 249 -1.80 -11.39 -3.93
C VAL A 249 -2.09 -12.09 -5.24
N CYS A 250 -3.32 -12.03 -5.74
CA CYS A 250 -3.71 -12.67 -7.00
C CYS A 250 -4.20 -11.65 -8.02
N ILE A 251 -3.92 -11.92 -9.30
CA ILE A 251 -4.34 -11.11 -10.43
C ILE A 251 -5.15 -11.99 -11.38
N ASN A 252 -6.32 -11.48 -11.75
CA ASN A 252 -7.22 -12.10 -12.72
C ASN A 252 -7.53 -11.10 -13.85
N ALA A 253 -7.68 -11.59 -15.08
CA ALA A 253 -7.99 -10.72 -16.22
C ALA A 253 -9.40 -10.11 -16.16
N GLN A 254 -10.37 -10.79 -15.53
CA GLN A 254 -11.76 -10.34 -15.41
C GLN A 254 -12.01 -9.65 -14.07
N ASP A 255 -11.57 -10.27 -12.97
CA ASP A 255 -11.86 -9.80 -11.61
C ASP A 255 -10.76 -8.88 -11.02
N GLY A 256 -9.67 -8.66 -11.77
CA GLY A 256 -8.59 -7.77 -11.38
C GLY A 256 -7.73 -8.30 -10.21
N LEU A 257 -7.21 -7.36 -9.43
CA LEU A 257 -6.35 -7.61 -8.27
C LEU A 257 -7.19 -8.06 -7.06
N GLY A 258 -6.67 -9.02 -6.30
CA GLY A 258 -7.16 -9.38 -4.98
C GLY A 258 -6.01 -9.62 -4.01
N ILE A 259 -6.22 -9.28 -2.73
CA ILE A 259 -5.24 -9.44 -1.66
C ILE A 259 -5.90 -10.25 -0.54
N SER A 260 -5.20 -11.25 -0.01
CA SER A 260 -5.68 -12.05 1.12
C SER A 260 -5.48 -11.32 2.45
N ASN A 261 -6.25 -11.73 3.45
CA ASN A 261 -5.91 -11.45 4.83
C ASN A 261 -4.58 -12.14 5.21
N THR A 262 -3.99 -11.70 6.33
CA THR A 262 -2.82 -12.37 6.90
C THR A 262 -3.28 -13.64 7.58
N THR A 263 -2.62 -14.75 7.29
CA THR A 263 -2.85 -16.03 7.95
C THR A 263 -1.53 -16.54 8.49
N SER A 264 -1.54 -17.07 9.71
CA SER A 264 -0.31 -17.45 10.40
C SER A 264 -0.27 -18.93 10.73
N ILE A 265 0.94 -19.50 10.76
CA ILE A 265 1.20 -20.85 11.26
C ILE A 265 2.36 -20.80 12.26
N ARG A 266 2.17 -21.43 13.42
CA ARG A 266 3.16 -21.44 14.49
C ARG A 266 4.01 -22.72 14.44
N GLY A 267 5.31 -22.54 14.16
CA GLY A 267 6.32 -23.56 14.37
C GLY A 267 6.68 -23.66 15.84
N PHE A 268 6.21 -24.69 16.54
CA PHE A 268 6.44 -24.83 17.98
C PHE A 268 6.94 -26.21 18.36
N GLN A 269 7.85 -26.24 19.32
CA GLN A 269 8.35 -27.44 19.97
C GLN A 269 8.37 -27.20 21.49
N PRO A 270 7.88 -28.14 22.32
CA PRO A 270 7.86 -27.94 23.78
C PRO A 270 9.24 -27.84 24.42
N PHE A 271 10.25 -28.52 23.87
CA PHE A 271 11.62 -28.49 24.37
C PHE A 271 12.58 -28.04 23.28
N PHE A 272 13.32 -26.97 23.51
CA PHE A 272 14.29 -26.45 22.54
C PHE A 272 15.38 -25.61 23.18
N ILE A 273 16.44 -25.41 22.40
CA ILE A 273 17.59 -24.57 22.74
C ILE A 273 17.53 -23.31 21.87
N SER A 274 17.78 -22.15 22.46
CA SER A 274 17.93 -20.86 21.79
C SER A 274 19.32 -20.29 22.03
N TYR A 275 19.90 -19.71 20.98
CA TYR A 275 21.24 -19.12 21.01
C TYR A 275 21.12 -17.61 20.82
N THR A 276 21.70 -16.83 21.73
CA THR A 276 21.84 -15.38 21.56
C THR A 276 23.18 -15.11 20.90
N LEU A 277 23.16 -14.87 19.59
CA LEU A 277 24.36 -14.64 18.78
C LEU A 277 24.44 -13.17 18.35
N PRO A 278 25.61 -12.53 18.45
CA PRO A 278 25.82 -11.22 17.85
C PRO A 278 25.84 -11.32 16.31
N THR A 279 25.51 -10.23 15.63
CA THR A 279 25.53 -10.16 14.15
C THR A 279 26.92 -10.39 13.57
N SER A 280 27.97 -10.00 14.30
CA SER A 280 29.36 -10.22 13.89
C SER A 280 30.28 -10.37 15.11
N VAL A 281 31.45 -10.99 14.90
CA VAL A 281 32.49 -11.18 15.93
C VAL A 281 33.87 -10.87 15.35
N ILE A 282 34.79 -10.41 16.19
CA ILE A 282 36.16 -10.07 15.79
C ILE A 282 37.03 -11.33 15.84
N ARG A 283 37.79 -11.59 14.76
CA ARG A 283 38.70 -12.73 14.69
C ARG A 283 39.83 -12.56 15.69
N GLY A 284 40.03 -13.57 16.54
CA GLY A 284 41.10 -13.59 17.54
C GLY A 284 40.66 -13.08 18.92
N GLU A 285 39.41 -12.64 19.04
CA GLU A 285 38.82 -12.24 20.32
C GLU A 285 37.93 -13.34 20.89
N GLU A 286 37.80 -13.35 22.22
CA GLU A 286 36.87 -14.19 22.94
C GLU A 286 35.53 -13.47 23.05
N PHE A 287 34.43 -14.20 22.84
CA PHE A 287 33.08 -13.70 23.02
C PHE A 287 32.21 -14.75 23.70
N VAL A 288 31.19 -14.28 24.41
CA VAL A 288 30.28 -15.14 25.17
C VAL A 288 29.06 -15.47 24.32
N VAL A 289 28.79 -16.76 24.11
CA VAL A 289 27.52 -17.23 23.54
C VAL A 289 26.60 -17.62 24.69
N VAL A 290 25.47 -16.93 24.79
CA VAL A 290 24.43 -17.28 25.76
C VAL A 290 23.51 -18.33 25.15
N VAL A 291 23.42 -19.47 25.81
CA VAL A 291 22.56 -20.59 25.42
C VAL A 291 21.44 -20.73 26.44
N SER A 292 20.20 -20.58 25.97
CA SER A 292 19.00 -20.71 26.81
C SER A 292 18.28 -21.99 26.45
N ILE A 293 17.93 -22.77 27.47
CA ILE A 293 17.18 -24.03 27.31
C ILE A 293 15.76 -23.79 27.80
N PHE A 294 14.78 -24.05 26.93
CA PHE A 294 13.37 -23.89 27.22
C PHE A 294 12.71 -25.26 27.33
N ASN A 295 11.97 -25.46 28.43
CA ASN A 295 11.13 -26.63 28.62
C ASN A 295 9.69 -26.17 28.94
N TYR A 296 8.80 -26.39 27.98
CA TYR A 296 7.36 -26.19 28.08
C TYR A 296 6.59 -27.52 28.19
N ALA A 297 7.28 -28.64 28.47
CA ALA A 297 6.62 -29.89 28.78
C ALA A 297 6.11 -29.90 30.22
N ASP A 298 5.03 -30.65 30.47
CA ASP A 298 4.43 -30.76 31.82
C ASP A 298 5.30 -31.55 32.80
N ALA A 299 6.29 -32.30 32.30
CA ALA A 299 7.18 -33.13 33.09
C ALA A 299 8.54 -32.46 33.34
N ALA A 300 9.10 -32.70 34.53
CA ALA A 300 10.49 -32.36 34.83
C ALA A 300 11.42 -33.20 33.94
N LEU A 301 12.48 -32.56 33.44
CA LEU A 301 13.55 -33.27 32.73
C LEU A 301 14.30 -34.16 33.74
N PRO A 302 14.63 -35.41 33.38
CA PRO A 302 15.36 -36.34 34.24
C PRO A 302 16.79 -35.90 34.55
#